data_AF-A0A5D5AP23-F1
#
_entry.id   AF-A0A5D5AP23-F1
#
_cell.length_a   1.000
_cell.length_b   1.000
_cell.length_c   1.000
_cell.angle_alpha   90.00
_cell.angle_beta   90.00
_cell.angle_gamma   90.00
#
_symmetry.space_group_name_H-M   'P 1'
#
loop_
_entity.id
_entity.type
_entity.pdbx_description
1 polymer ?
#
loop_
_entity_poly.entity_id
_entity_poly.type
_entity_poly.pdbx_seq_one_letter_code
_entity_poly.pdbx_strand_id
1 'polypeptide(L)'
;MPEPTYDDRLEQFRELVEEKTGQEIYPDTGVGDGIGWFMLDISLELNGKAFDADVDFDLSEDEVEPLYAEIYVERESKREETLSKLATRIDLDDNKALYEYYLDEDEVEDIIADLREAHAEVYG
;
A
#
# COMPACT_ATOMS: atom_id res chain seq x y z
N MET A 1 -19.41 -20.62 -14.81
CA MET A 1 -18.52 -19.46 -14.74
C MET A 1 -17.12 -19.99 -14.95
N PRO A 2 -16.32 -19.46 -15.88
CA PRO A 2 -14.90 -19.79 -15.91
C PRO A 2 -14.24 -19.20 -14.65
N GLU A 3 -13.30 -19.94 -14.08
CA GLU A 3 -12.44 -19.46 -12.99
C GLU A 3 -11.58 -18.29 -13.50
N PRO A 4 -11.27 -17.28 -12.67
CA PRO A 4 -10.32 -16.26 -13.08
C PRO A 4 -9.01 -16.94 -13.42
N THR A 5 -8.50 -16.71 -14.62
CA THR A 5 -7.15 -17.06 -15.02
C THR A 5 -6.21 -16.18 -14.20
N TYR A 6 -5.85 -16.61 -13.00
CA TYR A 6 -4.69 -16.06 -12.32
C TYR A 6 -3.50 -16.23 -13.29
N ASP A 7 -2.94 -15.11 -13.75
CA ASP A 7 -1.69 -15.09 -14.53
C ASP A 7 -0.63 -15.74 -13.64
N ASP A 8 0.04 -16.79 -14.11
CA ASP A 8 1.09 -17.49 -13.36
C ASP A 8 2.15 -16.50 -12.84
N ARG A 9 2.37 -15.39 -13.57
CA ARG A 9 3.26 -14.30 -13.14
C ARG A 9 2.70 -13.52 -11.95
N LEU A 10 1.41 -13.20 -11.92
CA LEU A 10 0.82 -12.47 -10.81
C LEU A 10 0.85 -13.30 -9.51
N GLU A 11 0.62 -14.61 -9.61
CA GLU A 11 0.77 -15.51 -8.46
C GLU A 11 2.23 -15.57 -8.00
N GLN A 12 3.19 -15.68 -8.92
CA GLN A 12 4.61 -15.66 -8.58
C GLN A 12 5.04 -14.34 -7.92
N PHE A 13 4.59 -13.19 -8.44
CA PHE A 13 4.85 -11.89 -7.83
C PHE A 13 4.31 -11.84 -6.41
N ARG A 14 3.06 -12.27 -6.22
CA ARG A 14 2.44 -12.37 -4.90
C ARG A 14 3.26 -13.24 -3.95
N GLU A 15 3.60 -14.47 -4.32
CA GLU A 15 4.40 -15.36 -3.47
C GLU A 15 5.74 -14.73 -3.06
N LEU A 16 6.43 -14.04 -3.97
CA LEU A 16 7.70 -13.36 -3.68
C LEU A 16 7.53 -12.17 -2.71
N VAL A 17 6.48 -11.36 -2.88
CA VAL A 17 6.19 -10.25 -1.97
C VAL A 17 5.80 -10.79 -0.59
N GLU A 18 4.99 -11.84 -0.52
CA GLU A 18 4.61 -12.50 0.73
C GLU A 18 5.84 -13.07 1.46
N GLU A 19 6.81 -13.67 0.75
CA GLU A 19 8.06 -14.16 1.33
C GLU A 19 8.94 -13.03 1.87
N LYS A 20 9.10 -11.94 1.10
CA LYS A 20 9.97 -10.80 1.48
C LYS A 20 9.40 -10.00 2.64
N THR A 21 8.10 -9.71 2.61
CA THR A 21 7.43 -8.82 3.57
C THR A 21 6.83 -9.57 4.77
N GLY A 22 6.54 -10.86 4.62
CA GLY A 22 5.78 -11.64 5.59
C GLY A 22 4.29 -11.29 5.66
N GLN A 23 3.76 -10.55 4.68
CA GLN A 23 2.37 -10.10 4.61
C GLN A 23 1.66 -10.77 3.43
N GLU A 24 0.43 -11.25 3.64
CA GLU A 24 -0.42 -11.72 2.55
C GLU A 24 -0.90 -10.53 1.71
N ILE A 25 -0.76 -10.59 0.38
CA ILE A 25 -1.28 -9.56 -0.51
C ILE A 25 -2.38 -10.12 -1.41
N TYR A 26 -3.37 -9.27 -1.71
CA TYR A 26 -4.52 -9.62 -2.54
C TYR A 26 -4.66 -8.61 -3.67
N PRO A 27 -3.96 -8.80 -4.80
CA PRO A 27 -4.05 -7.89 -5.93
C PRO A 27 -5.48 -7.81 -6.49
N ASP A 28 -6.06 -6.61 -6.51
CA ASP A 28 -7.33 -6.31 -7.17
C ASP A 28 -7.07 -5.90 -8.62
N THR A 29 -7.33 -6.84 -9.53
CA THR A 29 -7.18 -6.65 -10.99
C THR A 29 -8.31 -5.83 -11.63
N GLY A 30 -9.31 -5.42 -10.84
CA GLY A 30 -10.41 -4.57 -11.27
C GLY A 30 -10.13 -3.06 -11.17
N VAL A 31 -8.99 -2.68 -10.61
CA VAL A 31 -8.56 -1.30 -10.37
C VAL A 31 -7.16 -1.04 -10.93
N GLY A 32 -6.81 0.24 -11.09
CA GLY A 32 -5.54 0.65 -11.68
C GLY A 32 -5.53 0.68 -13.21
N ASP A 33 -4.43 1.20 -13.76
CA ASP A 33 -4.19 1.27 -15.21
C ASP A 33 -3.34 0.08 -15.72
N GLY A 34 -2.77 -0.71 -14.80
CA GLY A 34 -1.89 -1.86 -15.08
C GLY A 34 -2.53 -3.22 -14.85
N ILE A 35 -1.82 -4.07 -14.11
CA ILE A 35 -2.24 -5.42 -13.70
C ILE A 35 -3.26 -5.35 -12.56
N GLY A 36 -3.05 -4.45 -11.60
CA GLY A 36 -3.96 -4.26 -10.46
C GLY A 36 -3.30 -3.52 -9.32
N TRP A 37 -4.08 -3.23 -8.27
CA TRP A 37 -3.57 -2.66 -7.03
C TRP A 37 -3.43 -3.72 -5.95
N PHE A 38 -2.46 -3.56 -5.08
CA PHE A 38 -2.36 -4.35 -3.85
C PHE A 38 -1.96 -3.44 -2.69
N MET A 39 -2.21 -3.91 -1.47
CA MET A 39 -1.98 -3.15 -0.26
C MET A 39 -0.98 -3.88 0.64
N LEU A 40 -0.15 -3.11 1.34
CA LEU A 40 0.70 -3.58 2.44
C LEU A 40 0.47 -2.74 3.69
N ASP A 41 0.50 -3.39 4.85
CA ASP A 41 0.54 -2.74 6.15
C ASP A 41 1.96 -2.22 6.42
N ILE A 42 2.15 -0.90 6.43
CA ILE A 42 3.45 -0.24 6.63
C ILE A 42 3.39 0.69 7.84
N SER A 43 4.44 0.67 8.66
CA SER A 43 4.58 1.63 9.75
C SER A 43 5.31 2.89 9.26
N LEU A 44 4.60 4.02 9.21
CA LEU A 44 5.15 5.31 8.79
C LEU A 44 5.50 6.18 9.99
N GLU A 45 6.64 6.88 9.96
CA GLU A 45 6.99 7.88 10.97
C GLU A 45 6.70 9.31 10.47
N LEU A 46 5.57 9.89 10.88
CA LEU A 46 5.17 11.24 10.49
C LEU A 46 5.31 12.21 11.67
N ASN A 47 6.15 13.25 11.51
CA ASN A 47 6.45 14.22 12.57
C ASN A 47 6.86 13.56 13.92
N GLY A 48 7.69 12.52 13.86
CA GLY A 48 8.21 11.79 15.03
C GLY A 48 7.17 10.92 15.74
N LYS A 49 6.10 10.53 15.04
CA LYS A 49 5.07 9.61 15.54
C LYS A 49 4.89 8.47 14.54
N ALA A 50 4.85 7.24 15.05
CA ALA A 50 4.51 6.07 14.26
C ALA A 50 3.00 6.04 13.95
N PHE A 51 2.67 5.72 12.71
CA PHE A 51 1.34 5.45 12.19
C PHE A 51 1.33 4.07 11.56
N ASP A 52 0.22 3.37 11.71
CA ASP A 52 -0.05 2.11 11.04
C ASP A 52 -0.87 2.51 9.81
N ALA A 53 -0.35 2.17 8.64
CA ALA A 53 -0.83 2.69 7.37
C ALA A 53 -1.00 1.56 6.36
N ASP A 54 -2.13 1.59 5.67
CA ASP A 54 -2.44 0.66 4.59
C ASP A 54 -1.96 1.37 3.31
N VAL A 55 -0.83 0.95 2.76
CA VAL A 55 -0.22 1.59 1.59
C VAL A 55 -0.62 0.85 0.33
N ASP A 56 -1.31 1.55 -0.56
CA ASP A 56 -1.71 1.04 -1.87
C ASP A 56 -0.55 1.19 -2.87
N PHE A 57 -0.35 0.14 -3.67
CA PHE A 57 0.63 0.08 -4.75
C PHE A 57 -0.05 -0.26 -6.07
N ASP A 58 0.32 0.44 -7.14
CA ASP A 58 -0.03 0.06 -8.51
C ASP A 58 1.00 -0.92 -9.04
N LEU A 59 0.54 -2.04 -9.57
CA LEU A 59 1.37 -3.03 -10.26
C LEU A 59 1.05 -3.01 -11.75
N SER A 60 2.08 -2.84 -12.58
CA SER A 60 2.01 -2.98 -14.03
C SER A 60 3.08 -3.95 -14.54
N GLU A 61 3.09 -4.24 -15.84
CA GLU A 61 4.17 -5.03 -16.43
C GLU A 61 5.52 -4.27 -16.41
N ASP A 62 5.49 -2.93 -16.38
CA ASP A 62 6.69 -2.10 -16.48
C ASP A 62 7.26 -1.75 -15.10
N GLU A 63 6.42 -1.56 -14.09
CA GLU A 63 6.84 -1.10 -12.76
C GLU A 63 5.84 -1.41 -11.65
N VAL A 64 6.29 -1.19 -10.41
CA VAL A 64 5.49 -1.14 -9.19
C VAL A 64 5.71 0.21 -8.51
N GLU A 65 4.64 0.95 -8.23
CA GLU A 65 4.67 2.31 -7.70
C GLU A 65 3.77 2.47 -6.47
N PRO A 66 4.20 3.18 -5.41
CA PRO A 66 3.31 3.55 -4.32
C PRO A 66 2.31 4.62 -4.77
N LEU A 67 1.08 4.54 -4.26
CA LEU A 67 0.01 5.49 -4.58
C LEU A 67 -0.25 6.46 -3.43
N TYR A 68 -0.84 5.95 -2.35
CA TYR A 68 -1.14 6.68 -1.14
C TYR A 68 -1.27 5.70 0.03
N ALA A 69 -1.27 6.26 1.23
CA ALA A 69 -1.45 5.54 2.47
C ALA A 69 -2.79 5.91 3.10
N GLU A 70 -3.59 4.91 3.44
CA GLU A 70 -4.77 5.05 4.27
C GLU A 70 -4.41 4.87 5.74
N ILE A 71 -4.76 5.86 6.57
CA ILE A 71 -4.38 5.89 7.99
C ILE A 71 -5.61 6.14 8.85
N TYR A 72 -5.97 5.13 9.65
CA TYR A 72 -7.02 5.24 10.66
C TYR A 72 -6.45 5.77 11.99
N VAL A 73 -7.08 6.80 12.54
CA VAL A 73 -6.72 7.35 13.85
C VAL A 73 -7.93 7.61 14.73
N GLU A 74 -7.78 7.38 16.02
CA GLU A 74 -8.77 7.78 17.02
C GLU A 74 -8.98 9.29 16.99
N ARG A 75 -10.24 9.70 17.07
CA ARG A 75 -10.64 11.11 17.08
C ARG A 75 -10.15 11.82 18.33
N GLU A 76 -9.93 13.12 18.18
CA GLU A 76 -9.42 14.04 19.21
C GLU A 76 -8.04 13.63 19.77
N SER A 77 -7.35 12.71 19.09
CA SER A 77 -6.03 12.27 19.46
C SER A 77 -4.96 13.22 18.92
N LYS A 78 -3.78 13.20 19.56
CA LYS A 78 -2.60 13.89 19.02
C LYS A 78 -2.17 13.33 17.67
N ARG A 79 -2.55 12.09 17.32
CA ARG A 79 -2.30 11.47 16.02
C ARG A 79 -3.18 12.12 14.96
N GLU A 80 -4.48 12.31 15.24
CA GLU A 80 -5.40 13.05 14.37
C GLU A 80 -4.96 14.51 14.15
N GLU A 81 -4.52 15.21 15.19
CA GLU A 81 -4.00 16.59 15.05
C GLU A 81 -2.77 16.68 14.12
N THR A 82 -2.03 15.58 13.98
CA THR A 82 -0.87 15.51 13.08
C THR A 82 -1.33 15.26 11.64
N LEU A 83 -2.15 14.24 11.42
CA LEU A 83 -2.64 13.88 10.08
C LEU A 83 -3.52 14.98 9.47
N SER A 84 -4.34 15.67 10.25
CA SER A 84 -5.16 16.79 9.76
C SER A 84 -4.36 17.96 9.17
N LYS A 85 -3.03 17.98 9.36
CA LYS A 85 -2.12 18.97 8.76
C LYS A 85 -1.33 18.44 7.56
N LEU A 86 -1.26 17.11 7.40
CA LEU A 86 -0.39 16.44 6.43
C LEU A 86 -1.18 15.68 5.35
N ALA A 87 -2.40 15.26 5.67
CA ALA A 87 -3.19 14.31 4.90
C ALA A 87 -4.62 14.82 4.70
N THR A 88 -5.34 14.23 3.74
CA THR A 88 -6.72 14.57 3.44
C THR A 88 -7.64 13.62 4.20
N ARG A 89 -8.57 14.16 5.01
CA ARG A 89 -9.58 13.30 5.65
C ARG A 89 -10.60 12.84 4.63
N ILE A 90 -10.73 11.53 4.45
CA ILE A 90 -11.64 10.91 3.47
C ILE A 90 -12.87 10.26 4.11
N ASP A 91 -12.78 9.82 5.38
CA ASP A 91 -13.93 9.29 6.11
C ASP A 91 -13.90 9.65 7.61
N LEU A 92 -15.07 9.57 8.26
CA LEU A 92 -15.29 9.87 9.66
C LEU A 92 -16.37 8.98 10.27
N ASP A 93 -15.98 8.21 11.28
CA ASP A 93 -16.87 7.46 12.17
C ASP A 93 -17.01 8.18 13.54
N ASP A 94 -17.88 7.66 14.40
CA ASP A 94 -18.10 8.15 15.76
C ASP A 94 -16.80 8.23 16.57
N ASN A 95 -15.86 7.29 16.40
CA ASN A 95 -14.62 7.23 17.18
C ASN A 95 -13.33 7.37 16.38
N LYS A 96 -13.35 7.12 15.06
CA LYS A 96 -12.16 7.13 14.21
C LYS A 96 -12.31 8.05 13.00
N ALA A 97 -11.20 8.53 12.49
CA ALA A 97 -11.10 9.26 11.23
C ALA A 97 -10.11 8.54 10.30
N LEU A 98 -10.45 8.48 9.02
CA LEU A 98 -9.60 7.95 7.96
C LEU A 98 -8.98 9.10 7.18
N TYR A 99 -7.66 9.03 7.00
CA TYR A 99 -6.89 9.99 6.22
C TYR A 99 -6.19 9.30 5.07
N GLU A 100 -6.21 9.95 3.91
CA GLU A 100 -5.40 9.64 2.73
C GLU A 100 -4.15 10.53 2.77
N TYR A 101 -2.98 9.89 2.85
CA TYR A 101 -1.67 10.53 2.86
C TYR A 101 -0.88 10.14 1.62
N TYR A 102 -0.53 11.12 0.79
CA TYR A 102 0.38 10.91 -0.33
C TYR A 102 1.80 10.86 0.23
N LEU A 103 2.38 9.67 0.19
CA LEU A 103 3.74 9.43 0.66
C LEU A 103 4.77 9.82 -0.41
N ASP A 104 5.93 10.24 0.06
CA ASP A 104 7.14 10.28 -0.77
C ASP A 104 7.77 8.88 -0.80
N GLU A 105 8.36 8.47 -1.92
CA GLU A 105 8.98 7.13 -2.07
C GLU A 105 10.06 6.87 -0.99
N ASP A 106 10.80 7.90 -0.58
CA ASP A 106 11.81 7.84 0.48
C ASP A 106 11.23 7.37 1.83
N GLU A 107 9.92 7.53 2.07
CA GLU A 107 9.25 7.07 3.29
C GLU A 107 9.04 5.55 3.31
N VAL A 108 9.16 4.89 2.16
CA VAL A 108 8.96 3.44 1.96
C VAL A 108 10.12 2.81 1.17
N GLU A 109 11.30 3.42 1.17
CA GLU A 109 12.46 3.03 0.33
C GLU A 109 12.81 1.54 0.46
N ASP A 110 12.82 1.00 1.68
CA ASP A 110 13.14 -0.41 1.92
C ASP A 110 12.10 -1.34 1.28
N ILE A 111 10.81 -1.02 1.43
CA ILE A 111 9.72 -1.84 0.90
C ILE A 111 9.65 -1.73 -0.63
N ILE A 112 9.80 -0.53 -1.18
CA ILE A 112 9.75 -0.37 -2.64
C ILE A 112 10.95 -1.07 -3.32
N ALA A 113 12.11 -1.15 -2.67
CA ALA A 113 13.24 -1.90 -3.17
C ALA A 113 12.93 -3.41 -3.24
N ASP A 114 12.34 -3.97 -2.18
CA ASP A 114 11.91 -5.38 -2.14
C ASP A 114 10.84 -5.67 -3.21
N LEU A 115 9.87 -4.78 -3.38
CA LEU A 115 8.81 -4.89 -4.38
C LEU A 115 9.38 -4.83 -5.80
N ARG A 116 10.32 -3.91 -6.07
CA ARG A 116 10.97 -3.80 -7.39
C ARG A 116 11.86 -5.00 -7.70
N GLU A 117 12.49 -5.60 -6.70
CA GLU A 117 13.23 -6.85 -6.89
C GLU A 117 12.29 -8.00 -7.28
N ALA A 118 11.17 -8.15 -6.57
CA ALA A 118 10.15 -9.16 -6.91
C ALA A 118 9.55 -8.90 -8.29
N HIS A 119 9.27 -7.64 -8.63
CA HIS A 119 8.78 -7.24 -9.95
C HIS A 119 9.75 -7.61 -11.06
N ALA A 120 11.03 -7.26 -10.92
CA ALA A 120 12.06 -7.53 -11.91
C ALA A 120 12.29 -9.04 -12.13
N GLU A 121 12.09 -9.87 -11.11
CA GLU A 121 12.19 -11.33 -11.25
C GLU A 121 11.07 -11.94 -12.10
N VAL A 122 9.88 -11.32 -12.07
CA VAL A 122 8.67 -11.86 -12.69
C VAL A 122 8.37 -11.23 -14.05
N TYR A 123 8.56 -9.92 -14.18
CA TYR A 123 8.17 -9.13 -15.36
C TYR A 123 9.37 -8.59 -16.16
N GLY A 124 10.59 -8.66 -15.61
CA GLY A 124 11.84 -8.16 -16.22
C GLY A 124 12.50 -9.04 -17.27
#